data_AF-A0A227J5R8-F1
#
_entry.id   AF-A0A227J5R8-F1
#
_cell.length_a   1.000
_cell.length_b   1.000
_cell.length_c   1.000
_cell.angle_alpha   90.00
_cell.angle_beta   90.00
_cell.angle_gamma   90.00
#
_symmetry.space_group_name_H-M   'P 1'
#
loop_
_entity.id
_entity.type
_entity.pdbx_description
1 polymer ?
#
loop_
_entity_poly.entity_id
_entity_poly.type
_entity_poly.pdbx_seq_one_letter_code
_entity_poly.pdbx_strand_id
1 'polypeptide(L)'
;FILFDRVILPRFETQSNERESDTIEETGTVIIAGIGRFGQIVNRLLVSNGVTTVVLDHQANQVDNMRQIGTRAYFGDATRPDMLHTAGIEHAAALVVAIDNQESSVELVKYVKHTYPKVKI
;
A
#
# COMPACT_ATOMS: atom_id res chain seq x y z
N PHE A 1 15.16 -25.04 9.25
CA PHE A 1 14.87 -23.62 8.91
C PHE A 1 15.05 -23.30 7.43
N ILE A 2 16.13 -23.70 6.75
CA ILE A 2 16.37 -23.43 5.31
C ILE A 2 15.27 -23.98 4.37
N LEU A 3 14.68 -25.14 4.68
CA LEU A 3 13.64 -25.76 3.83
C LEU A 3 12.31 -24.98 3.86
N PHE A 4 11.98 -24.37 4.99
CA PHE A 4 10.75 -23.57 5.15
C PHE A 4 10.83 -22.30 4.29
N ASP A 5 11.97 -21.61 4.37
CA ASP A 5 12.27 -20.40 3.61
C ASP A 5 12.26 -20.63 2.10
N ARG A 6 12.82 -21.77 1.65
CA ARG A 6 13.10 -22.00 0.22
C ARG A 6 11.96 -22.70 -0.53
N VAL A 7 11.06 -23.38 0.17
CA VAL A 7 10.04 -24.23 -0.47
C VAL A 7 8.62 -23.83 -0.08
N ILE A 8 8.41 -23.34 1.14
CA ILE A 8 7.08 -23.06 1.68
C ILE A 8 6.69 -21.60 1.45
N LEU A 9 7.56 -20.63 1.79
CA LEU A 9 7.34 -19.21 1.50
C LEU A 9 7.00 -18.93 0.02
N PRO A 10 7.79 -19.38 -0.98
CA PRO A 10 7.49 -19.04 -2.37
C PRO A 10 6.16 -19.63 -2.86
N ARG A 11 5.74 -20.79 -2.35
CA ARG A 11 4.43 -21.37 -2.69
C ARG A 11 3.27 -20.61 -2.05
N PHE A 12 3.45 -20.08 -0.85
CA PHE A 12 2.43 -19.30 -0.16
C PHE A 12 2.29 -17.89 -0.76
N GLU A 13 3.40 -17.24 -1.11
CA GLU A 13 3.41 -15.96 -1.83
C GLU A 13 2.79 -16.07 -3.23
N THR A 14 3.07 -17.17 -3.94
CA THR A 14 2.51 -17.42 -5.29
C THR A 14 0.98 -17.61 -5.24
N GLN A 15 0.44 -18.33 -4.26
CA GLN A 15 -1.01 -18.47 -4.11
C GLN A 15 -1.72 -17.18 -3.71
N SER A 16 -1.07 -16.28 -2.96
CA SER A 16 -1.66 -15.00 -2.57
C SER A 16 -1.68 -13.95 -3.69
N ASN A 17 -0.84 -14.10 -4.72
CA ASN A 17 -0.67 -13.11 -5.80
C ASN A 17 -1.58 -13.32 -7.02
N GLU A 18 -2.37 -14.39 -7.09
CA GLU A 18 -3.37 -14.61 -8.16
C GLU A 18 -4.71 -13.90 -7.93
N ARG A 19 -4.84 -13.06 -6.87
CA ARG A 19 -6.04 -12.25 -6.65
C ARG A 19 -6.08 -11.05 -7.61
N GLU A 20 -7.27 -10.69 -8.07
CA GLU A 20 -7.49 -9.38 -8.70
C GLU A 20 -7.35 -8.26 -7.67
N SER A 21 -6.95 -7.07 -8.14
CA SER A 21 -6.81 -5.90 -7.28
C SER A 21 -8.18 -5.48 -6.71
N ASP A 22 -8.17 -5.03 -5.45
CA ASP A 22 -9.41 -4.62 -4.80
C ASP A 22 -9.97 -3.31 -5.39
N THR A 23 -11.30 -3.19 -5.40
CA THR A 23 -11.96 -1.91 -5.64
C THR A 23 -11.93 -1.07 -4.35
N ILE A 24 -11.55 0.20 -4.47
CA ILE A 24 -11.43 1.11 -3.33
C ILE A 24 -12.73 1.91 -3.21
N GLU A 25 -13.52 1.59 -2.19
CA GLU A 25 -14.81 2.23 -1.94
C GLU A 25 -14.70 3.53 -1.13
N GLU A 26 -13.60 3.71 -0.40
CA GLU A 26 -13.39 4.87 0.48
C GLU A 26 -12.01 5.50 0.29
N THR A 27 -11.99 6.82 0.09
CA THR A 27 -10.76 7.61 -0.04
C THR A 27 -10.20 8.04 1.32
N GLY A 28 -8.90 8.35 1.37
CA GLY A 28 -8.20 8.82 2.56
C GLY A 28 -7.51 10.16 2.36
N THR A 29 -7.24 10.86 3.46
CA THR A 29 -6.43 12.08 3.47
C THR A 29 -4.96 11.76 3.17
N VAL A 30 -4.48 10.58 3.60
CA VAL A 30 -3.12 10.10 3.34
C VAL A 30 -3.18 8.71 2.73
N ILE A 31 -2.46 8.52 1.63
CA ILE A 31 -2.25 7.21 1.02
C ILE A 31 -0.92 6.65 1.51
N ILE A 32 -0.86 5.38 1.86
CA ILE A 32 0.36 4.69 2.26
C ILE A 32 0.60 3.54 1.26
N ALA A 33 1.67 3.64 0.47
CA ALA A 33 2.09 2.61 -0.45
C ALA A 33 3.08 1.66 0.26
N GLY A 34 2.59 0.51 0.70
CA GLY A 34 3.33 -0.50 1.46
C GLY A 34 2.89 -0.60 2.91
N ILE A 35 2.48 -1.79 3.34
CA ILE A 35 2.02 -2.16 4.69
C ILE A 35 3.00 -3.10 5.41
N GLY A 36 4.28 -2.93 5.09
CA GLY A 36 5.38 -3.51 5.86
C GLY A 36 5.50 -2.88 7.26
N ARG A 37 6.59 -3.22 7.96
CA ARG A 37 6.84 -2.75 9.33
C ARG A 37 6.80 -1.22 9.45
N PHE A 38 7.38 -0.52 8.47
CA PHE A 38 7.39 0.94 8.45
C PHE A 38 5.99 1.52 8.18
N GLY A 39 5.31 1.05 7.14
CA GLY A 39 3.95 1.49 6.78
C GLY A 39 2.95 1.28 7.92
N GLN A 40 3.05 0.17 8.66
CA GLN A 40 2.21 -0.09 9.83
C GLN A 40 2.43 0.91 10.96
N ILE A 41 3.68 1.27 11.26
CA ILE A 41 3.99 2.28 12.29
C ILE A 41 3.44 3.64 11.88
N VAL A 42 3.65 4.05 10.63
CA VAL A 42 3.14 5.33 10.11
C VAL A 42 1.61 5.36 10.12
N ASN A 43 0.96 4.29 9.64
CA ASN A 43 -0.49 4.16 9.66
C ASN A 43 -1.04 4.30 11.09
N ARG A 44 -0.46 3.57 12.05
CA ARG A 44 -0.88 3.62 13.45
C ARG A 44 -0.75 5.02 14.03
N LEU A 45 0.35 5.72 13.74
CA LEU A 45 0.56 7.09 14.21
C LEU A 45 -0.49 8.05 13.63
N LEU A 46 -0.74 7.97 12.32
CA LEU A 46 -1.71 8.82 11.62
C LEU A 46 -3.13 8.59 12.14
N VAL A 47 -3.57 7.33 12.19
CA VAL A 47 -4.91 6.97 12.70
C VAL A 47 -5.08 7.38 14.16
N SER A 48 -4.05 7.23 14.99
CA SER A 48 -4.09 7.66 16.39
C SER A 48 -4.23 9.18 16.56
N ASN A 49 -3.92 9.96 15.51
CA ASN A 49 -4.12 11.41 15.46
C ASN A 49 -5.37 11.81 14.67
N GLY A 50 -6.29 10.87 14.42
CA GLY A 50 -7.53 11.11 13.68
C GLY A 50 -7.34 11.32 12.17
N VAL A 51 -6.16 11.01 11.63
CA VAL A 51 -5.91 11.10 10.19
C VAL A 51 -6.43 9.85 9.50
N THR A 52 -7.26 10.09 8.49
CA THR A 52 -7.95 9.06 7.71
C THR A 52 -7.00 8.54 6.62
N THR A 53 -6.58 7.28 6.71
CA THR A 53 -5.56 6.67 5.83
C THR A 53 -6.15 5.62 4.89
N VAL A 54 -5.56 5.47 3.70
CA VAL A 54 -5.78 4.36 2.78
C VAL A 54 -4.45 3.68 2.56
N VAL A 55 -4.38 2.36 2.72
CA VAL A 55 -3.13 1.61 2.60
C VAL A 55 -3.19 0.65 1.42
N LEU A 56 -2.16 0.65 0.59
CA LEU A 56 -2.02 -0.24 -0.57
C LEU A 56 -0.86 -1.20 -0.34
N ASP A 57 -1.05 -2.49 -0.57
CA ASP A 57 0.04 -3.45 -0.54
C ASP A 57 -0.17 -4.59 -1.54
N HIS A 58 0.94 -5.19 -1.98
CA HIS A 58 0.97 -6.29 -2.94
C HIS A 58 0.87 -7.67 -2.26
N GLN A 59 0.83 -7.75 -0.93
CA GLN A 59 0.68 -8.99 -0.18
C GLN A 59 -0.74 -9.09 0.39
N ALA A 60 -1.58 -9.93 -0.22
CA ALA A 60 -2.98 -10.09 0.18
C ALA A 60 -3.14 -10.46 1.66
N ASN A 61 -2.26 -11.32 2.19
CA ASN A 61 -2.27 -11.72 3.60
C ASN A 61 -2.10 -10.52 4.54
N GLN A 62 -1.22 -9.57 4.19
CA GLN A 62 -0.98 -8.38 4.98
C GLN A 62 -2.17 -7.42 4.95
N VAL A 63 -2.81 -7.29 3.79
CA VAL A 63 -4.05 -6.52 3.61
C VAL A 63 -5.17 -7.10 4.45
N ASP A 64 -5.39 -8.41 4.40
CA ASP A 64 -6.45 -9.10 5.14
C ASP A 64 -6.27 -8.94 6.65
N ASN A 65 -5.04 -9.08 7.16
CA ASN A 65 -4.72 -8.84 8.57
C ASN A 65 -5.03 -7.41 9.01
N MET A 66 -4.84 -6.43 8.11
CA MET A 66 -5.04 -5.01 8.41
C MET A 66 -6.51 -4.61 8.34
N ARG A 67 -7.28 -5.26 7.47
CA ARG A 67 -8.74 -5.15 7.47
C ARG A 67 -9.38 -5.66 8.75
N GLN A 68 -8.85 -6.76 9.32
CA GLN A 68 -9.36 -7.32 10.58
C GLN A 68 -9.26 -6.34 11.76
N ILE A 69 -8.33 -5.38 11.71
CA ILE A 69 -8.18 -4.34 12.74
C ILE A 69 -8.82 -3.01 12.35
N GLY A 70 -9.70 -3.00 11.34
CA GLY A 70 -10.44 -1.81 10.89
C GLY A 70 -9.62 -0.83 10.06
N THR A 71 -8.44 -1.21 9.56
CA THR A 71 -7.68 -0.36 8.63
C THR A 71 -8.19 -0.57 7.20
N ARG A 72 -8.37 0.54 6.47
CA ARG A 72 -8.74 0.54 5.05
C ARG A 72 -7.53 0.19 4.19
N ALA A 73 -7.21 -1.09 4.17
CA ALA A 73 -6.16 -1.68 3.38
C ALA A 73 -6.73 -2.30 2.10
N TYR A 74 -5.99 -2.22 1.00
CA TYR A 74 -6.39 -2.74 -0.30
C TYR A 74 -5.22 -3.46 -0.97
N PHE A 75 -5.54 -4.58 -1.61
CA PHE A 75 -4.60 -5.37 -2.36
C PHE A 75 -4.41 -4.79 -3.76
N GLY A 76 -3.16 -4.48 -4.10
CA GLY A 76 -2.77 -4.05 -5.44
C GLY A 76 -1.42 -3.36 -5.47
N ASP A 77 -0.89 -3.24 -6.69
CA ASP A 77 0.41 -2.63 -6.93
C ASP A 77 0.30 -1.10 -6.92
N ALA A 78 0.91 -0.47 -5.91
CA ALA A 78 0.91 0.98 -5.75
C ALA A 78 1.70 1.72 -6.84
N THR A 79 2.54 1.04 -7.63
CA THR A 79 3.24 1.64 -8.78
C THR A 79 2.32 1.85 -9.97
N ARG A 80 1.16 1.16 -10.01
CA ARG A 80 0.22 1.29 -11.10
C ARG A 80 -0.62 2.58 -10.98
N PRO A 81 -0.69 3.40 -12.04
CA PRO A 81 -1.49 4.62 -12.09
C PRO A 81 -2.95 4.47 -11.70
N ASP A 82 -3.59 3.39 -12.15
CA ASP A 82 -5.02 3.11 -11.93
C ASP A 82 -5.31 2.76 -10.47
N MET A 83 -4.40 2.04 -9.80
CA MET A 83 -4.50 1.77 -8.37
C MET A 83 -4.43 3.06 -7.55
N LEU A 84 -3.52 3.97 -7.88
CA LEU A 84 -3.42 5.26 -7.19
C LEU A 84 -4.65 6.13 -7.41
N HIS A 85 -5.20 6.15 -8.63
CA HIS A 85 -6.43 6.88 -8.93
C HIS A 85 -7.60 6.34 -8.11
N THR A 86 -7.76 5.01 -8.10
CA THR A 86 -8.80 4.33 -7.31
C THR A 86 -8.62 4.61 -5.80
N ALA A 87 -7.38 4.76 -5.33
CA ALA A 87 -7.08 5.14 -3.95
C ALA A 87 -7.41 6.60 -3.60
N GLY A 88 -7.86 7.39 -4.56
CA GLY A 88 -8.24 8.79 -4.38
C GLY A 88 -7.03 9.73 -4.31
N ILE A 89 -5.92 9.42 -4.98
CA ILE A 89 -4.70 10.24 -4.93
C ILE A 89 -4.93 11.69 -5.37
N GLU A 90 -5.93 11.94 -6.21
CA GLU A 90 -6.31 13.28 -6.66
C GLU A 90 -6.75 14.20 -5.52
N HIS A 91 -7.28 13.62 -4.44
CA HIS A 91 -7.77 14.33 -3.26
C HIS A 91 -6.90 14.11 -2.02
N ALA A 92 -5.88 13.25 -2.13
CA ALA A 92 -4.96 12.99 -1.03
C ALA A 92 -4.11 14.24 -0.72
N ALA A 93 -3.94 14.52 0.57
CA ALA A 93 -3.02 15.56 1.02
C ALA A 93 -1.56 15.08 0.93
N ALA A 94 -1.33 13.79 1.17
CA ALA A 94 -0.01 13.20 1.13
C ALA A 94 -0.02 11.72 0.69
N LEU A 95 1.12 11.27 0.17
CA LEU A 95 1.47 9.90 -0.14
C LEU A 95 2.73 9.51 0.66
N VAL A 96 2.63 8.48 1.48
CA VAL A 96 3.77 7.85 2.14
C VAL A 96 4.25 6.69 1.29
N VAL A 97 5.50 6.75 0.82
CA VAL A 97 6.13 5.64 0.08
C VAL A 97 6.88 4.76 1.07
N ALA A 98 6.35 3.55 1.30
CA ALA A 98 6.82 2.56 2.27
C ALA A 98 7.04 1.18 1.62
N ILE A 99 7.44 1.16 0.34
CA ILE A 99 7.81 -0.06 -0.39
C ILE A 99 9.31 -0.31 -0.31
N ASP A 100 9.72 -1.58 -0.17
CA ASP A 100 11.13 -1.95 0.05
C ASP A 100 11.99 -1.83 -1.22
N ASN A 101 11.39 -1.97 -2.41
CA ASN A 101 12.11 -1.83 -3.68
C ASN A 101 12.43 -0.35 -3.97
N GLN A 102 13.73 -0.03 -4.03
CA GLN A 102 14.20 1.33 -4.28
C GLN A 102 13.84 1.86 -5.67
N GLU A 103 13.92 1.03 -6.71
CA GLU A 103 13.61 1.43 -8.08
C GLU A 103 12.12 1.77 -8.22
N SER A 104 11.24 0.88 -7.73
CA SER A 104 9.81 1.10 -7.67
C SER A 104 9.45 2.35 -6.86
N SER A 105 10.15 2.59 -5.74
CA SER A 105 9.95 3.80 -4.91
C SER A 105 10.26 5.06 -5.71
N VAL A 106 11.41 5.10 -6.38
CA VAL A 106 11.84 6.26 -7.17
C VAL A 106 10.90 6.49 -8.35
N GLU A 107 10.47 5.43 -9.03
CA GLU A 107 9.52 5.52 -10.14
C GLU A 107 8.16 6.07 -9.69
N LEU A 108 7.61 5.52 -8.60
CA LEU A 108 6.36 6.00 -8.00
C LEU A 108 6.46 7.48 -7.62
N VAL A 109 7.53 7.89 -6.96
CA VAL A 109 7.75 9.29 -6.58
C VAL A 109 7.81 10.21 -7.81
N LYS A 110 8.54 9.82 -8.85
CA LYS A 110 8.64 10.58 -10.11
C LYS A 110 7.26 10.72 -10.76
N TYR A 111 6.53 9.62 -10.88
CA TYR A 111 5.19 9.61 -11.45
C TYR A 111 4.24 10.53 -10.68
N VAL A 112 4.21 10.44 -9.36
CA VAL A 112 3.30 11.24 -8.53
C VAL A 112 3.68 12.71 -8.53
N LYS A 113 4.97 13.05 -8.50
CA LYS A 113 5.42 14.46 -8.62
C LYS A 113 5.04 15.08 -9.97
N HIS A 114 5.06 14.30 -11.04
CA HIS A 114 4.71 14.77 -12.38
C HIS A 114 3.20 14.92 -12.55
N THR A 115 2.43 13.90 -12.15
CA THR A 115 0.99 13.80 -12.42
C THR A 115 0.14 14.50 -11.35
N TYR A 116 0.56 14.44 -10.09
CA TYR A 116 -0.17 14.96 -8.94
C TYR A 116 0.68 15.95 -8.12
N PRO A 117 1.07 17.11 -8.69
CA PRO A 117 2.03 18.03 -8.07
C PRO A 117 1.58 18.64 -6.73
N LYS A 118 0.27 18.54 -6.43
CA LYS A 118 -0.31 19.03 -5.16
C LYS A 118 -0.11 18.04 -4.00
N VAL A 119 0.09 16.76 -4.30
CA VAL A 119 0.25 15.70 -3.29
C VAL A 119 1.64 15.82 -2.66
N LYS A 120 1.69 15.88 -1.33
CA LYS A 120 2.96 15.82 -0.59
C LYS A 120 3.46 14.38 -0.58
N ILE A 121 4.78 14.21 -0.69
CA ILE A 121 5.44 12.91 -0.55
C ILE A 121 6.46 13.08 0.57
#